data_AF-A0A2E3TUH3-F1
#
_entry.id   AF-A0A2E3TUH3-F1
#
_cell.length_a   1.000
_cell.length_b   1.000
_cell.length_c   1.000
_cell.angle_alpha   90.00
_cell.angle_beta   90.00
_cell.angle_gamma   90.00
#
_symmetry.space_group_name_H-M   'P 1'
#
loop_
_entity.id
_entity.type
_entity.pdbx_description
1 polymer ?
#
loop_
_entity_poly.entity_id
_entity_poly.type
_entity_poly.pdbx_seq_one_letter_code
_entity_poly.pdbx_strand_id
1 'polypeptide(L)'
;MPDSIDATKPPPKSDDASLGEVVEFVKTYAKQETFGPLKGAGSWLAYGAAGAFSLGVGLLVILLGVLRLVQAEISWTNGGAWSWVAYGFTLVVTVILLTLTVLRIKKAYLNKEPLPKKKS
;
A
#
# COMPACT_ATOMS: atom_id res chain seq x y z
N MET A 1 -33.42 -13.41 -71.79
CA MET A 1 -32.47 -12.33 -71.45
C MET A 1 -32.19 -12.44 -69.97
N PRO A 2 -30.96 -12.74 -69.51
CA PRO A 2 -30.61 -12.63 -68.10
C PRO A 2 -30.10 -11.22 -67.77
N ASP A 3 -30.62 -10.66 -66.69
CA ASP A 3 -30.42 -9.28 -66.24
C ASP A 3 -28.97 -9.00 -65.79
N SER A 4 -28.53 -7.80 -66.14
CA SER A 4 -27.21 -7.24 -65.86
C SER A 4 -26.92 -7.19 -64.36
N ILE A 5 -25.90 -7.93 -63.92
CA ILE A 5 -25.35 -7.81 -62.57
C ILE A 5 -24.68 -6.44 -62.45
N ASP A 6 -25.32 -5.52 -61.72
CA ASP A 6 -24.76 -4.21 -61.38
C ASP A 6 -23.54 -4.39 -60.46
N ALA A 7 -22.35 -4.25 -61.05
CA ALA A 7 -21.07 -4.56 -60.42
C ALA A 7 -20.35 -3.31 -59.88
N THR A 8 -21.07 -2.33 -59.31
CA THR A 8 -20.45 -1.03 -58.97
C THR A 8 -20.61 -0.55 -57.53
N LYS A 9 -20.92 -1.42 -56.55
CA LYS A 9 -20.89 -0.99 -55.14
C LYS A 9 -19.64 -1.51 -54.42
N PRO A 10 -18.66 -0.65 -54.05
CA PRO A 10 -17.50 -1.09 -53.29
C PRO A 10 -17.96 -1.58 -51.90
N PRO A 11 -17.37 -2.66 -51.36
CA PRO A 11 -17.75 -3.20 -50.07
C PRO A 11 -17.48 -2.18 -48.94
N PRO A 12 -18.33 -2.12 -47.90
CA PRO A 12 -18.12 -1.23 -46.78
C PRO A 12 -16.85 -1.66 -46.01
N LYS A 13 -16.04 -0.67 -45.64
CA LYS A 13 -14.80 -0.77 -44.86
C LYS A 13 -15.05 -1.54 -43.56
N SER A 14 -14.77 -2.84 -43.56
CA SER A 14 -15.02 -3.77 -42.44
C SER A 14 -13.84 -3.90 -41.47
N ASP A 15 -12.67 -3.39 -41.86
CA ASP A 15 -11.43 -3.58 -41.08
C ASP A 15 -11.38 -2.68 -39.84
N ASP A 16 -11.93 -1.47 -39.92
CA ASP A 16 -11.97 -0.52 -38.80
C ASP A 16 -12.97 -0.96 -37.71
N ALA A 17 -14.09 -1.58 -38.11
CA ALA A 17 -15.10 -2.11 -37.19
C ALA A 17 -14.55 -3.32 -36.41
N SER A 18 -13.80 -4.20 -37.07
CA SER A 18 -13.24 -5.40 -36.44
C SER A 18 -12.09 -5.08 -35.48
N LEU A 19 -11.18 -4.15 -35.86
CA LEU A 19 -10.09 -3.74 -34.97
C LEU A 19 -10.59 -2.95 -33.76
N GLY A 20 -11.63 -2.13 -33.93
CA GLY A 20 -12.30 -1.43 -32.84
C GLY A 20 -12.90 -2.39 -31.82
N GLU A 21 -13.61 -3.42 -32.28
CA GLU A 21 -14.20 -4.46 -31.40
C GLU A 21 -13.12 -5.23 -30.64
N VAL A 22 -12.03 -5.65 -31.27
CA VAL A 22 -10.93 -6.37 -30.60
C VAL A 22 -10.27 -5.50 -29.53
N VAL A 23 -10.02 -4.22 -29.84
CA VAL A 23 -9.47 -3.26 -28.85
C VAL A 23 -10.45 -3.04 -27.70
N GLU A 24 -11.75 -2.95 -27.96
CA GLU A 24 -12.79 -2.81 -26.95
C GLU A 24 -12.89 -4.04 -26.05
N PHE A 25 -12.76 -5.26 -26.61
CA PHE A 25 -12.70 -6.50 -25.84
C PHE A 25 -11.48 -6.57 -24.93
N VAL A 26 -10.28 -6.26 -25.45
CA VAL A 26 -9.04 -6.24 -24.64
C VAL A 26 -9.13 -5.21 -23.52
N LYS A 27 -9.65 -4.01 -23.82
CA LYS A 27 -9.85 -2.94 -22.83
C LYS A 27 -10.83 -3.35 -21.74
N THR A 28 -11.91 -4.03 -22.11
CA THR A 28 -12.94 -4.52 -21.19
C THR A 28 -12.40 -5.66 -20.32
N TYR A 29 -11.59 -6.54 -20.89
CA TYR A 29 -10.95 -7.65 -20.17
C TYR A 29 -9.90 -7.16 -19.18
N ALA A 30 -9.02 -6.26 -19.62
CA ALA A 30 -8.05 -5.60 -18.75
C ALA A 30 -8.74 -4.85 -17.59
N LYS A 31 -9.88 -4.21 -17.84
CA LYS A 31 -10.73 -3.65 -16.77
C LYS A 31 -11.25 -4.74 -15.83
N GLN A 32 -11.84 -5.82 -16.34
CA GLN A 32 -12.41 -6.88 -15.50
C GLN A 32 -11.36 -7.59 -14.65
N GLU A 33 -10.21 -7.89 -15.21
CA GLU A 33 -9.10 -8.54 -14.51
C GLU A 33 -8.40 -7.62 -13.52
N THR A 34 -8.43 -6.29 -13.72
CA THR A 34 -7.84 -5.34 -12.75
C THR A 34 -8.82 -4.95 -11.65
N PHE A 35 -10.13 -4.86 -11.91
CA PHE A 35 -11.12 -4.44 -10.91
C PHE A 35 -11.39 -5.47 -9.83
N GLY A 36 -11.34 -6.77 -10.13
CA GLY A 36 -11.43 -7.83 -9.13
C GLY A 36 -10.35 -7.70 -8.04
N PRO A 37 -9.05 -7.65 -8.41
CA PRO A 37 -7.96 -7.46 -7.46
C PRO A 37 -7.93 -6.06 -6.83
N LEU A 38 -8.28 -4.98 -7.55
CA LEU A 38 -8.27 -3.62 -6.97
C LEU A 38 -9.24 -3.48 -5.80
N LYS A 39 -10.43 -4.06 -5.91
CA LYS A 39 -11.45 -3.96 -4.86
C LYS A 39 -11.04 -4.72 -3.60
N GLY A 40 -10.36 -5.87 -3.76
CA GLY A 40 -9.76 -6.62 -2.66
C GLY A 40 -8.55 -5.93 -2.04
N ALA A 41 -7.64 -5.42 -2.87
CA ALA A 41 -6.44 -4.71 -2.45
C ALA A 41 -6.77 -3.38 -1.74
N GLY A 42 -7.80 -2.67 -2.19
CA GLY A 42 -8.25 -1.42 -1.58
C GLY A 42 -8.70 -1.60 -0.13
N SER A 43 -9.43 -2.68 0.17
CA SER A 43 -9.84 -3.00 1.54
C SER A 43 -8.64 -3.34 2.42
N TRP A 44 -7.72 -4.18 1.93
CA TRP A 44 -6.49 -4.52 2.66
C TRP A 44 -5.59 -3.30 2.90
N LEU A 45 -5.46 -2.43 1.90
CA LEU A 45 -4.72 -1.16 2.02
C LEU A 45 -5.40 -0.23 3.03
N ALA A 46 -6.74 -0.16 3.04
CA ALA A 46 -7.49 0.64 4.01
C ALA A 46 -7.27 0.13 5.45
N TYR A 47 -7.30 -1.18 5.68
CA TYR A 47 -6.97 -1.75 6.98
C TYR A 47 -5.49 -1.51 7.36
N GLY A 48 -4.58 -1.60 6.40
CA GLY A 48 -3.16 -1.26 6.60
C GLY A 48 -2.97 0.21 7.00
N ALA A 49 -3.64 1.13 6.29
CA ALA A 49 -3.61 2.55 6.57
C ALA A 49 -4.24 2.90 7.93
N ALA A 50 -5.38 2.29 8.26
CA ALA A 50 -6.02 2.45 9.57
C ALA A 50 -5.13 1.93 10.71
N GLY A 51 -4.47 0.78 10.51
CA GLY A 51 -3.50 0.23 11.46
C GLY A 51 -2.28 1.13 11.65
N ALA A 52 -1.70 1.63 10.55
CA ALA A 52 -0.57 2.55 10.58
C ALA A 52 -0.95 3.87 11.28
N PHE A 53 -2.13 4.42 10.99
CA PHE A 53 -2.64 5.62 11.62
C PHE A 53 -2.84 5.41 13.14
N SER A 54 -3.51 4.34 13.53
CA SER A 54 -3.75 4.00 14.94
C SER A 54 -2.43 3.82 15.71
N LEU A 55 -1.44 3.13 15.11
CA LEU A 55 -0.09 3.02 15.68
C LEU A 55 0.61 4.37 15.82
N GLY A 56 0.50 5.24 14.81
CA GLY A 56 1.07 6.59 14.85
C GLY A 56 0.48 7.40 16.00
N VAL A 57 -0.85 7.40 16.16
CA VAL A 57 -1.53 8.09 17.26
C VAL A 57 -1.12 7.53 18.61
N GLY A 58 -1.09 6.19 18.77
CA GLY A 58 -0.65 5.56 20.00
C GLY A 58 0.79 5.93 20.38
N LEU A 59 1.69 5.97 19.40
CA LEU A 59 3.08 6.38 19.61
C LEU A 59 3.19 7.84 20.07
N LEU A 60 2.42 8.75 19.47
CA LEU A 60 2.37 10.16 19.89
C LEU A 60 1.89 10.29 21.34
N VAL A 61 0.82 9.58 21.72
CA VAL A 61 0.30 9.61 23.09
C VAL A 61 1.33 9.08 24.09
N ILE A 62 2.07 8.02 23.76
CA ILE A 62 3.15 7.49 24.61
C ILE A 62 4.26 8.54 24.78
N LEU A 63 4.70 9.17 23.69
CA LEU A 63 5.73 10.22 23.74
C LEU A 63 5.31 11.39 24.64
N LEU A 64 4.09 11.89 24.45
CA LEU A 64 3.52 12.95 25.27
C LEU A 64 3.37 12.53 26.73
N GLY A 65 2.93 11.29 26.97
CA GLY A 65 2.80 10.72 28.32
C GLY A 65 4.14 10.63 29.05
N VAL A 66 5.19 10.16 28.36
CA VAL A 66 6.55 10.11 28.91
C VAL A 66 7.09 11.50 29.20
N LEU A 67 6.97 12.43 28.25
CA LEU A 67 7.38 13.82 28.45
C LEU A 67 6.66 14.42 29.66
N ARG A 68 5.35 14.17 29.78
CA ARG A 68 4.53 14.66 30.88
C ARG A 68 4.93 14.04 32.21
N LEU A 69 5.20 12.74 32.24
CA LEU A 69 5.64 12.02 33.45
C LEU A 69 6.97 12.58 33.95
N VAL A 70 7.94 12.78 33.05
CA VAL A 70 9.24 13.36 33.37
C VAL A 70 9.09 14.78 33.92
N GLN A 71 8.29 15.62 33.25
CA GLN A 71 8.05 17.00 33.70
C GLN A 71 7.24 17.07 35.00
N ALA A 72 6.36 16.10 35.27
CA ALA A 72 5.52 16.06 36.47
C ALA A 72 6.29 15.59 37.72
N GLU A 73 7.08 14.54 37.59
CA GLU A 73 7.84 13.96 38.70
C GLU A 73 9.15 14.73 38.96
N ILE A 74 9.75 15.30 37.92
CA ILE A 74 11.05 15.97 38.01
C ILE A 74 10.88 17.47 37.85
N SER A 75 10.51 18.14 38.95
CA SER A 75 10.15 19.57 38.99
C SER A 75 11.21 20.52 38.41
N TRP A 76 12.50 20.21 38.51
CA TRP A 76 13.58 21.02 37.91
C TRP A 76 13.69 20.89 36.38
N THR A 77 13.08 19.88 35.78
CA THR A 77 13.00 19.75 34.30
C THR A 77 11.82 20.51 33.71
N ASN A 78 10.95 21.03 34.57
CA ASN A 78 9.76 21.77 34.16
C ASN A 78 10.00 23.28 34.04
N GLY A 79 11.13 23.81 34.55
CA GLY A 79 11.46 25.23 34.47
C GLY A 79 12.96 25.53 34.65
N GLY A 80 13.43 26.62 34.05
CA GLY A 80 14.83 27.06 34.11
C GLY A 80 15.73 26.48 33.01
N ALA A 81 17.05 26.58 33.19
CA ALA A 81 18.06 26.21 32.18
C ALA A 81 18.15 24.69 31.88
N TRP A 82 17.43 23.85 32.62
CA TRP A 82 17.48 22.38 32.53
C TRP A 82 16.25 21.74 31.88
N SER A 83 15.33 22.54 31.34
CA SER A 83 14.11 22.04 30.69
C SER A 83 14.37 21.19 29.44
N TRP A 84 15.52 21.41 28.78
CA TRP A 84 15.96 20.64 27.61
C TRP A 84 16.13 19.14 27.91
N VAL A 85 16.40 18.76 29.17
CA VAL A 85 16.61 17.37 29.59
C VAL A 85 15.35 16.52 29.40
N ALA A 86 14.17 17.09 29.64
CA ALA A 86 12.91 16.38 29.43
C ALA A 86 12.74 15.97 27.95
N TYR A 87 13.04 16.89 27.03
CA TYR A 87 13.00 16.61 25.59
C TYR A 87 14.09 15.63 25.16
N GLY A 88 15.29 15.72 25.75
CA GLY A 88 16.37 14.76 25.52
C GLY A 88 15.98 13.33 25.91
N PHE A 89 15.30 13.16 27.06
CA PHE A 89 14.80 11.86 27.49
C PHE A 89 13.70 11.32 26.55
N THR A 90 12.74 12.16 26.17
CA THR A 90 11.71 11.78 25.19
C THR A 90 12.33 11.38 23.84
N LEU A 91 13.40 12.04 23.42
CA LEU A 91 14.15 11.68 22.21
C LEU A 91 14.79 10.28 22.34
N VAL A 92 15.41 9.97 23.47
CA VAL A 92 15.97 8.63 23.73
C VAL A 92 14.88 7.56 23.66
N VAL A 93 13.73 7.78 24.29
CA VAL A 93 12.59 6.85 24.22
C VAL A 93 12.10 6.68 22.78
N THR A 94 12.07 7.75 21.99
CA THR A 94 11.72 7.70 20.57
C THR A 94 12.70 6.83 19.78
N VAL A 95 14.00 6.98 20.02
CA VAL A 95 15.05 6.17 19.37
C VAL A 95 14.95 4.70 19.76
N ILE A 96 14.65 4.40 21.04
CA ILE A 96 14.43 3.03 21.50
C ILE A 96 13.23 2.41 20.79
N LEU A 97 12.09 3.12 20.74
CA LEU A 97 10.89 2.63 20.07
C LEU A 97 11.15 2.42 18.57
N LEU A 98 11.83 3.36 17.91
CA LEU A 98 12.22 3.22 16.50
C LEU A 98 13.09 1.97 16.29
N THR A 99 14.09 1.77 17.15
CA THR A 99 14.99 0.61 17.09
C THR A 99 14.20 -0.68 17.28
N LEU A 100 13.30 -0.75 18.27
CA LEU A 100 12.43 -1.90 18.51
C LEU A 100 11.51 -2.18 17.31
N THR A 101 10.94 -1.14 16.71
CA THR A 101 10.13 -1.26 15.50
C THR A 101 10.93 -1.86 14.35
N VAL A 102 12.15 -1.35 14.09
CA VAL A 102 13.04 -1.87 13.05
C VAL A 102 13.42 -3.33 13.32
N LEU A 103 13.78 -3.66 14.56
CA LEU A 103 14.12 -5.03 14.95
C LEU A 103 12.93 -5.99 14.82
N ARG A 104 11.70 -5.50 14.98
CA ARG A 104 10.50 -6.35 14.90
C ARG A 104 10.13 -6.74 13.48
N ILE A 105 10.64 -6.03 12.47
CA ILE A 105 10.49 -6.37 11.04
C ILE A 105 11.28 -7.66 10.78
N LYS A 106 10.62 -8.81 10.89
CA LYS A 106 11.21 -10.11 10.55
C LYS A 106 11.38 -10.21 9.03
N LYS A 107 12.59 -10.52 8.55
CA LYS A 107 12.87 -10.90 7.15
C LYS A 107 12.19 -12.24 6.82
N ALA A 108 10.90 -12.22 6.51
CA ALA A 108 10.08 -13.43 6.61
C ALA A 108 9.97 -14.31 5.34
N TYR A 109 10.46 -13.94 4.15
CA TYR A 109 10.12 -14.71 2.94
C TYR A 109 11.18 -14.82 1.83
N LEU A 110 12.48 -14.83 2.13
CA LEU A 110 13.52 -15.04 1.08
C LEU A 110 14.22 -16.41 1.14
N ASN A 111 13.66 -17.42 1.81
CA ASN A 111 14.22 -18.78 1.76
C ASN A 111 13.16 -19.87 2.00
N LYS A 112 12.26 -20.05 1.04
CA LYS A 112 11.51 -21.29 0.87
C LYS A 112 11.56 -21.69 -0.59
N GLU A 113 12.71 -22.14 -1.05
CA GLU A 113 12.78 -22.92 -2.27
C GLU A 113 12.02 -24.25 -2.02
N PRO A 114 10.94 -24.56 -2.75
CA PRO A 114 10.36 -25.88 -2.69
C PRO A 114 11.37 -26.85 -3.31
N LEU A 115 11.99 -27.69 -2.47
CA LEU A 115 12.85 -28.78 -2.93
C LEU A 115 12.09 -29.61 -3.97
N PRO A 116 12.67 -29.93 -5.14
CA PRO A 116 12.00 -30.71 -6.16
C PRO A 116 11.60 -32.07 -5.60
N LYS A 117 10.31 -32.42 -5.71
CA LYS A 117 9.82 -33.76 -5.35
C LYS A 117 10.56 -34.79 -6.21
N LYS A 118 11.38 -35.62 -5.57
CA LYS A 118 11.97 -36.81 -6.18
C LYS A 118 10.83 -37.72 -6.65
N LYS A 119 10.68 -37.90 -7.97
CA LYS A 119 9.83 -38.96 -8.54
C LYS A 119 10.40 -40.30 -8.05
N SER A 120 9.61 -41.01 -7.25
CA SER A 120 9.78 -42.44 -6.99
C SER A 120 8.67 -43.19 -7.71
#